data_AF-A0A925BUL2-F1
#
_entry.id   AF-A0A925BUL2-F1
#
_cell.length_a   1.000
_cell.length_b   1.000
_cell.length_c   1.000
_cell.angle_alpha   90.00
_cell.angle_beta   90.00
_cell.angle_gamma   90.00
#
_symmetry.space_group_name_H-M   'P 1'
#
loop_
_entity.id
_entity.type
_entity.pdbx_description
1 polymer ?
#
loop_
_entity_poly.entity_id
_entity_poly.type
_entity_poly.pdbx_seq_one_letter_code
_entity_poly.pdbx_strand_id
1 'polypeptide(L)' 'MSQDRTQVCSVCGVKIIKLVGDDRVIFSTGAASTRLTLWERVCRHTQKPGCINQNYSTTEQI' A
#
# COMPACT_ATOMS: atom_id res chain seq x y z
N MET A 1 4.21 -21.20 -11.07
CA MET A 1 3.25 -20.08 -11.12
C MET A 1 3.56 -19.15 -9.97
N SER A 2 4.35 -18.11 -10.20
CA SER A 2 4.73 -17.13 -9.17
C SER A 2 3.47 -16.35 -8.80
N GLN A 3 2.88 -16.67 -7.66
CA GLN A 3 1.61 -16.10 -7.23
C GLN A 3 1.87 -14.68 -6.70
N ASP A 4 2.04 -13.75 -7.62
CA ASP A 4 2.18 -12.33 -7.34
C ASP A 4 0.86 -11.83 -6.72
N ARG A 5 0.82 -11.73 -5.39
CA ARG A 5 -0.39 -11.41 -4.64
C ARG A 5 -0.63 -9.91 -4.74
N THR A 6 -1.33 -9.51 -5.80
CA THR A 6 -1.70 -8.11 -6.02
C THR A 6 -2.95 -7.74 -5.22
N GLN A 7 -2.88 -6.65 -4.47
CA GLN A 7 -4.00 -6.05 -3.73
C GLN A 7 -4.30 -4.66 -4.32
N VAL A 8 -5.58 -4.33 -4.47
CA VAL A 8 -6.00 -2.99 -4.95
C VAL A 8 -6.81 -2.32 -3.87
N CYS A 9 -6.50 -1.06 -3.59
CA CYS A 9 -7.23 -0.26 -2.64
C CYS A 9 -8.44 0.40 -3.32
N SER A 10 -9.65 -0.02 -2.97
CA SER A 10 -10.88 0.57 -3.53
C SER A 10 -11.12 2.02 -3.08
N VAL A 11 -10.43 2.49 -2.03
CA VAL A 11 -10.57 3.84 -1.50
C VAL A 11 -9.70 4.86 -2.25
N CYS A 12 -8.44 4.52 -2.53
CA CYS A 12 -7.49 5.43 -3.17
C CYS A 12 -6.99 4.98 -4.56
N GLY A 13 -7.44 3.82 -5.05
CA GLY A 13 -7.06 3.29 -6.37
C GLY A 13 -5.64 2.73 -6.46
N VAL A 14 -4.90 2.72 -5.36
CA VAL A 14 -3.51 2.26 -5.32
C VAL A 14 -3.43 0.73 -5.41
N LYS A 15 -2.47 0.22 -6.17
CA LYS A 15 -2.19 -1.21 -6.29
C LYS A 15 -0.92 -1.57 -5.52
N ILE A 16 -0.97 -2.60 -4.67
CA ILE A 16 0.15 -3.16 -3.93
C ILE A 16 0.45 -4.53 -4.53
N ILE A 17 1.71 -4.73 -4.90
CA ILE A 17 2.23 -5.95 -5.49
C ILE A 17 3.12 -6.59 -4.42
N LYS A 18 2.69 -7.72 -3.87
CA LYS A 18 3.47 -8.44 -2.85
C LYS A 18 4.54 -9.29 -3.52
N LEU A 19 5.78 -8.86 -3.38
CA LEU A 19 6.96 -9.58 -3.87
C LEU A 19 7.65 -10.28 -2.70
N VAL A 20 8.41 -11.34 -2.99
CA VAL A 20 9.29 -11.98 -2.00
C VAL A 20 10.42 -10.99 -1.70
N GLY A 21 10.39 -10.38 -0.52
CA GLY A 21 11.29 -9.30 -0.11
C GLY A 21 10.51 -8.05 0.28
N ASP A 22 10.22 -7.19 -0.72
CA ASP A 22 9.60 -5.88 -0.49
C ASP A 22 8.31 -5.67 -1.29
N ASP A 23 7.29 -5.15 -0.63
CA ASP A 23 6.03 -4.81 -1.26
C ASP A 23 6.18 -3.58 -2.17
N ARG A 24 5.81 -3.72 -3.44
CA ARG A 24 5.84 -2.62 -4.41
C ARG A 24 4.47 -1.98 -4.54
N VAL A 25 4.40 -0.68 -4.31
CA VAL A 25 3.18 0.13 -4.44
C VAL A 25 3.18 0.86 -5.77
N ILE A 26 2.11 0.71 -6.55
CA ILE A 26 1.87 1.39 -7.81
C ILE A 26 0.72 2.37 -7.61
N PHE A 27 1.03 3.66 -7.73
CA PHE A 27 0.04 4.73 -7.75
C PHE A 27 -0.54 4.91 -9.16
N SER A 28 -1.72 5.52 -9.25
CA SER A 28 -2.37 5.82 -10.54
C SER A 28 -1.54 6.76 -11.42
N THR A 29 -0.70 7.59 -10.79
CA THR A 29 0.21 8.53 -11.45
C THR A 29 1.53 8.59 -10.71
N GLY A 30 2.65 8.64 -11.44
CA GLY A 30 3.99 8.81 -10.87
C GLY A 30 4.74 7.50 -10.64
N ALA A 31 5.82 7.59 -9.86
CA ALA A 31 6.71 6.46 -9.60
C ALA A 31 6.09 5.45 -8.63
N ALA A 32 6.48 4.18 -8.80
CA ALA A 32 6.23 3.15 -7.80
C ALA A 32 6.96 3.50 -6.49
N SER A 33 6.40 3.09 -5.34
CA SER A 33 7.03 3.32 -4.02
C SER A 33 6.73 2.16 -3.06
N THR A 34 6.92 2.37 -1.76
CA THR A 34 6.70 1.36 -0.72
C THR A 34 5.41 1.60 0.05
N ARG A 35 5.04 0.66 0.91
CA ARG A 35 3.86 0.79 1.79
C ARG A 35 4.01 1.89 2.84
N LEU A 36 5.24 2.20 3.27
CA LEU A 36 5.51 3.37 4.10
C LEU A 36 5.06 4.65 3.38
N THR A 37 5.55 4.86 2.15
CA THR A 37 5.20 6.04 1.36
C THR A 37 3.70 6.12 1.06
N LEU A 38 3.05 4.97 0.81
CA LEU A 38 1.59 4.91 0.64
C LEU A 38 0.83 5.38 1.89
N TRP A 39 1.26 4.94 3.07
CA TRP A 39 0.64 5.35 4.31
C TRP A 39 0.84 6.86 4.51
N GLU A 40 2.09 7.33 4.48
CA GLU A 40 2.43 8.73 4.75
C GLU A 40 1.71 9.70 3.83
N ARG A 41 1.65 9.40 2.52
CA ARG A 41 1.10 10.32 1.52
C ARG A 41 -0.40 10.20 1.31
N VAL A 42 -0.98 9.02 1.53
CA VAL A 42 -2.37 8.75 1.13
C VAL A 42 -3.20 8.21 2.28
N CYS A 43 -2.94 7.01 2.80
CA CYS A 43 -3.87 6.40 3.75
C CYS A 43 -3.91 7.17 5.09
N ARG A 44 -2.81 7.81 5.52
CA ARG A 44 -2.77 8.68 6.72
C ARG A 44 -3.71 9.88 6.61
N HIS A 45 -3.77 10.50 5.43
CA HIS A 45 -4.61 11.68 5.18
C HIS A 45 -6.04 11.32 4.79
N THR A 46 -6.22 10.18 4.11
CA THR A 46 -7.53 9.76 3.64
C THR A 46 -8.45 9.42 4.82
N GLN A 47 -7.93 8.77 5.87
CA GLN A 47 -8.67 8.36 7.08
C GLN A 47 -10.02 7.65 6.85
N LYS A 48 -10.30 7.17 5.62
CA LYS A 48 -11.55 6.48 5.27
C LYS A 48 -11.45 5.00 5.61
N PRO A 49 -12.44 4.42 6.31
CA PRO A 49 -12.48 2.99 6.58
C PRO A 49 -12.41 2.21 5.26
N GLY A 50 -11.46 1.26 5.18
CA GLY A 50 -11.26 0.43 4.00
C GLY A 50 -10.01 0.75 3.16
N CYS A 51 -9.18 1.74 3.54
CA CYS A 51 -7.86 1.87 2.93
C CYS A 51 -7.02 0.63 3.33
N ILE A 52 -6.47 -0.09 2.35
CA ILE A 52 -5.77 -1.38 2.63
C ILE A 52 -4.48 -1.22 3.44
N ASN A 53 -4.05 0.02 3.68
CA ASN A 53 -2.81 0.36 4.36
C ASN A 53 -3.05 1.41 5.47
N GLN A 54 -4.14 1.29 6.25
CA GLN A 54 -4.44 2.23 7.36
C GLN A 54 -3.57 2.03 8.61
N ASN A 55 -3.22 0.78 8.93
CA ASN A 55 -2.57 0.42 10.20
C ASN A 55 -1.04 0.35 10.13
N TYR A 56 -0.43 0.84 9.05
CA TYR A 56 1.02 0.76 8.85
C TYR A 56 1.81 1.44 9.99
N SER A 57 1.27 2.49 10.60
CA SER A 57 1.94 3.20 11.71
C SER A 57 1.84 2.52 13.07
N THR A 58 0.93 1.56 13.26
CA THR A 58 0.54 1.17 14.63
C THR A 58 1.23 -0.09 15.12
N THR A 59 1.62 -1.04 14.27
CA THR A 59 2.25 -2.29 14.75
C THR A 59 2.89 -3.03 13.57
N GLU A 60 4.23 -3.05 13.45
CA GLU A 60 5.06 -4.10 12.80
C GLU A 60 6.52 -3.63 12.57
N GLN A 61 7.13 -2.95 13.55
CA GLN A 61 8.59 -2.66 13.55
C GLN A 61 9.21 -2.83 14.96
N ILE A 62 8.81 -3.87 15.70
CA ILE A 62 9.63 -4.36 16.83
C ILE A 62 10.53 -5.47 16.30
#